data_AF-A0A2S9WYV0-F1
#
_entry.id   AF-A0A2S9WYV0-F1
#
_cell.length_a   1.000
_cell.length_b   1.000
_cell.length_c   1.000
_cell.angle_alpha   90.00
_cell.angle_beta   90.00
_cell.angle_gamma   90.00
#
_symmetry.space_group_name_H-M   'P 1'
#
loop_
_entity.id
_entity.type
_entity.pdbx_description
1 polymer ?
#
loop_
_entity_poly.entity_id
_entity_poly.type
_entity_poly.pdbx_seq_one_letter_code
_entity_poly.pdbx_strand_id
1 'polypeptide(L)' 'MRPGQRKALTDSADDRQIQLGEMVKAKIRAKVEHPFRVIKQQFGYLKTRYCGLKKNTAQLMTLFGLANIQGLRTRTA' A
#
# COMPACT_ATOMS: atom_id res chain seq x y z
N MET A 1 -0.08 12.16 -10.66
CA MET A 1 -0.56 13.50 -11.10
C MET A 1 -1.66 14.01 -10.16
N ARG A 2 -1.86 15.33 -10.00
CA ARG A 2 -3.02 15.85 -9.23
C ARG A 2 -4.33 15.63 -10.00
N PRO A 3 -5.49 15.44 -9.35
CA PRO A 3 -6.76 15.20 -10.04
C PRO A 3 -7.13 16.29 -11.07
N GLY A 4 -6.84 17.56 -10.78
CA GLY A 4 -7.07 18.67 -11.71
C GLY A 4 -6.23 18.58 -12.99
N GLN A 5 -4.99 18.09 -12.88
CA GLN A 5 -4.10 17.90 -14.03
C GLN A 5 -4.53 16.70 -14.89
N ARG A 6 -5.22 15.71 -14.32
CA ARG A 6 -5.76 14.57 -15.07
C ARG A 6 -6.95 14.95 -15.96
N LYS A 7 -7.74 15.95 -15.55
CA LYS A 7 -8.89 16.42 -16.33
C LYS A 7 -8.49 17.18 -17.60
N ALA A 8 -7.25 17.65 -17.67
CA ALA A 8 -6.72 18.38 -18.82
C ALA A 8 -6.06 17.48 -19.87
N LEU A 9 -6.02 16.15 -19.65
CA LEU A 9 -5.47 15.18 -20.60
C LEU A 9 -6.41 15.05 -21.80
N THR A 10 -5.84 15.07 -23.01
CA THR A 10 -6.57 14.87 -24.27
C THR A 10 -6.62 13.36 -24.59
N ASP A 11 -7.41 12.89 -25.56
CA ASP A 11 -7.43 11.45 -25.96
C ASP A 11 -6.23 11.04 -26.86
N SER A 12 -5.13 11.78 -26.77
CA SER A 12 -3.88 11.48 -27.46
C SER A 12 -3.29 10.14 -26.98
N ALA A 13 -2.49 9.49 -27.81
CA ALA A 13 -1.88 8.19 -27.47
C ALA A 13 -0.98 8.29 -26.22
N ASP A 14 -0.19 9.36 -26.09
CA ASP A 14 0.69 9.60 -24.95
C ASP A 14 -0.10 9.84 -23.65
N ASP A 15 -1.19 10.59 -23.74
CA ASP A 15 -2.07 10.91 -22.62
C ASP A 15 -2.79 9.65 -22.09
N ARG A 16 -3.20 8.75 -22.98
CA ARG A 16 -3.75 7.43 -22.61
C ARG A 16 -2.72 6.59 -21.85
N GLN A 17 -1.46 6.60 -22.26
CA GLN A 17 -0.40 5.88 -21.56
C GLN A 17 -0.14 6.44 -20.15
N ILE A 18 -0.20 7.77 -19.99
CA ILE A 18 -0.12 8.44 -18.68
C ILE A 18 -1.30 8.02 -17.79
N GLN A 19 -2.52 8.00 -18.33
CA GLN A 19 -3.71 7.58 -17.59
C GLN A 19 -3.61 6.13 -17.11
N LEU A 20 -3.18 5.21 -17.97
CA LEU A 20 -2.97 3.80 -17.62
C LEU A 20 -1.94 3.66 -16.48
N GLY A 21 -0.83 4.38 -16.55
CA GLY A 21 0.18 4.38 -15.48
C GLY A 21 -0.37 4.89 -14.15
N GLU A 22 -1.19 5.93 -14.17
CA GLU A 22 -1.85 6.47 -12.97
C GLU A 22 -2.88 5.48 -12.39
N MET A 23 -3.64 4.77 -13.24
CA MET A 23 -4.57 3.72 -12.81
C MET A 23 -3.85 2.56 -12.14
N VAL A 24 -2.75 2.08 -12.73
CA VAL A 24 -1.93 1.00 -12.16
C VAL A 24 -1.38 1.40 -10.79
N LYS A 25 -0.83 2.62 -10.67
CA LYS A 25 -0.35 3.15 -9.39
C LYS A 25 -1.46 3.19 -8.34
N ALA A 26 -2.66 3.67 -8.70
CA ALA A 26 -3.81 3.70 -7.79
C ALA A 26 -4.26 2.30 -7.36
N LYS A 27 -4.32 1.35 -8.30
CA LYS A 27 -4.68 -0.05 -8.03
C LYS A 27 -3.69 -0.73 -7.08
N ILE A 28 -2.39 -0.49 -7.27
CA ILE A 28 -1.36 -0.98 -6.35
C ILE A 28 -1.56 -0.37 -4.97
N ARG A 29 -1.77 0.96 -4.88
CA ARG A 29 -1.96 1.67 -3.61
C ARG A 29 -3.14 1.12 -2.81
N ALA A 30 -4.29 0.91 -3.46
CA ALA A 30 -5.47 0.34 -2.83
C ALA A 30 -5.21 -1.05 -2.24
N LYS A 31 -4.39 -1.87 -2.90
CA LYS A 31 -3.99 -3.19 -2.38
C LYS A 31 -3.07 -3.09 -1.17
N VAL A 32 -2.08 -2.18 -1.17
CA VAL A 32 -1.13 -2.06 -0.05
C VAL A 32 -1.69 -1.30 1.16
N GLU A 33 -2.66 -0.41 0.98
CA GLU A 33 -3.30 0.31 2.10
C GLU A 33 -3.92 -0.63 3.13
N HIS A 34 -4.49 -1.76 2.70
CA HIS A 34 -5.09 -2.75 3.59
C HIS A 34 -4.09 -3.38 4.59
N PRO A 35 -2.98 -4.00 4.17
CA PRO A 35 -1.99 -4.55 5.11
C PRO A 35 -1.34 -3.44 5.96
N PHE A 36 -1.11 -2.23 5.43
CA PHE A 36 -0.65 -1.12 6.27
C PHE A 36 -1.64 -0.76 7.38
N ARG A 37 -2.96 -0.80 7.09
CA ARG A 37 -4.00 -0.58 8.10
C ARG A 37 -3.96 -1.67 9.17
N VAL A 38 -3.87 -2.94 8.77
CA VAL A 38 -3.77 -4.09 9.70
C VAL A 38 -2.56 -3.92 10.63
N ILE A 39 -1.39 -3.61 10.06
CA ILE A 39 -0.15 -3.41 10.82
C ILE A 39 -0.25 -2.26 11.82
N LYS A 40 -0.81 -1.11 11.40
CA LYS A 40 -0.88 0.08 12.25
C LYS A 40 -2.01 0.02 13.28
N GLN A 41 -3.17 -0.53 12.92
CA GLN A 41 -4.36 -0.54 13.78
C GLN A 41 -4.50 -1.81 14.62
N GLN A 42 -4.35 -3.00 14.01
CA GLN A 42 -4.57 -4.27 14.71
C GLN A 42 -3.31 -4.74 15.45
N PHE A 43 -2.14 -4.65 14.80
CA PHE A 43 -0.87 -5.00 15.44
C PHE A 43 -0.25 -3.84 16.24
N GLY A 44 -0.85 -2.64 16.20
CA GLY A 44 -0.43 -1.50 17.03
C GLY A 44 0.95 -0.91 16.70
N TYR A 45 1.46 -1.11 15.48
CA TYR A 45 2.76 -0.55 15.06
C TYR A 45 2.64 0.95 14.74
N LEU A 46 2.47 1.78 15.78
CA LEU A 46 2.31 3.23 15.66
C LEU A 46 3.63 4.00 15.71
N LYS A 47 4.61 3.51 16.48
CA LYS A 47 5.94 4.13 16.63
C LYS A 47 7.04 3.07 16.51
N THR A 48 8.11 3.44 15.82
CA THR A 48 9.34 2.64 15.77
C THR A 48 10.03 2.67 17.14
N ARG A 49 10.59 1.54 17.58
CA ARG A 49 11.34 1.49 18.84
C ARG A 49 12.75 2.02 18.63
N TYR A 50 13.33 2.62 19.66
CA TYR A 50 14.73 3.02 19.67
C TYR A 50 15.65 1.80 19.92
N CYS A 51 15.67 0.87 18.95
CA CYS A 51 16.43 -0.39 19.01
C CYS A 51 17.32 -0.62 17.76
N GLY A 52 17.41 0.36 16.86
CA GLY A 52 18.21 0.32 15.64
C GLY A 52 17.45 -0.20 14.40
N LEU A 53 17.92 0.21 13.21
CA LEU A 53 17.25 -0.09 11.93
C LEU A 53 17.07 -1.59 11.69
N LYS A 54 18.11 -2.39 11.92
CA LYS A 54 18.07 -3.85 11.67
C LYS A 54 16.93 -4.53 12.43
N LYS A 55 16.76 -4.22 13.71
CA LYS A 55 15.71 -4.80 14.57
C LYS A 55 14.32 -4.31 14.16
N ASN A 56 14.19 -3.03 13.82
CA ASN A 56 12.92 -2.47 13.36
C ASN A 56 12.48 -3.05 12.01
N THR A 57 13.42 -3.24 11.07
CA THR A 57 13.13 -3.86 9.77
C THR A 57 12.72 -5.32 9.93
N ALA A 58 13.42 -6.10 10.76
CA ALA A 58 13.05 -7.48 11.05
C ALA A 58 11.62 -7.56 11.63
N GLN A 59 11.29 -6.70 12.60
CA GLN A 59 9.94 -6.63 13.16
C GLN A 59 8.87 -6.31 12.09
N LEU A 60 9.14 -5.33 11.23
CA LEU A 60 8.23 -4.96 10.13
C LEU A 60 7.99 -6.13 9.18
N MET A 61 9.05 -6.84 8.76
CA MET A 61 8.91 -7.98 7.85
C MET A 61 8.08 -9.11 8.46
N THR A 62 8.28 -9.40 9.76
CA THR A 62 7.45 -10.37 10.49
C THR A 62 5.97 -9.93 10.53
N LEU A 63 5.69 -8.66 10.81
CA LEU A 63 4.32 -8.13 10.82
C LEU A 63 3.64 -8.20 9.45
N PHE A 64 4.39 -7.95 8.36
CA PHE A 64 3.86 -8.14 7.00
C PHE A 64 3.53 -9.61 6.70
N GLY A 65 4.38 -10.54 7.15
CA GLY A 65 4.09 -11.98 7.04
C GLY A 65 2.79 -12.37 7.77
N LEU A 66 2.63 -11.88 9.00
CA LEU A 66 1.41 -12.14 9.80
C LEU A 66 0.16 -11.49 9.22
N ALA A 67 0.27 -10.26 8.71
CA ALA A 67 -0.85 -9.57 8.05
C ALA A 67 -1.35 -10.34 6.82
N ASN A 68 -0.45 -10.97 6.05
CA ASN A 68 -0.82 -11.82 4.92
C ASN A 68 -1.60 -13.07 5.37
N ILE A 69 -1.19 -13.71 6.47
CA ILE A 69 -1.90 -14.88 7.03
C ILE A 69 -3.28 -14.47 7.55
N GLN A 70 -3.37 -13.33 8.23
CA GLN A 70 -4.64 -12.83 8.74
C GLN A 70 -5.64 -12.52 7.61
N GLY A 71 -5.17 -11.96 6.49
CA GLY A 71 -6.00 -11.74 5.31
C GLY A 71 -6.46 -13.02 4.61
N LEU A 72 -5.76 -14.15 4.80
CA LEU A 72 -6.22 -15.47 4.36
C LEU A 72 -7.38 -15.96 5.23
N ARG A 73 -7.27 -15.81 6.55
CA ARG A 73 -8.29 -16.26 7.53
C ARG A 73 -9.63 -15.55 7.34
N THR A 74 -9.65 -14.26 7.03
CA THR A 74 -10.88 -13.49 6.79
C THR A 74 -11.54 -13.77 5.45
N ARG A 75 -10.90 -14.53 4.55
CA ARG A 75 -11.49 -14.97 3.27
C ARG A 75 -12.14 -16.35 3.34
N THR A 76 -11.76 -17.16 4.32
CA THR A 76 -12.22 -18.54 4.51
C THR A 76 -13.29 -18.69 5.59
N ALA A 77 -13.64 -17.59 6.27
CA ALA A 77 -14.69 -17.50 7.28
C ALA A 77 -15.85 -16.69 6.71
#